data_AF-A0A967IE76-F1
#
_entry.id   AF-A0A967IE76-F1
#
_cell.length_a   1.000
_cell.length_b   1.000
_cell.length_c   1.000
_cell.angle_alpha   90.00
_cell.angle_beta   90.00
_cell.angle_gamma   90.00
#
_symmetry.space_group_name_H-M   'P 1'
#
loop_
_entity.id
_entity.type
_entity.pdbx_description
1 polymer ?
#
loop_
_entity_poly.entity_id
_entity_poly.type
_entity_poly.pdbx_seq_one_letter_code
_entity_poly.pdbx_strand_id
1 'polypeptide(L)'
;DLNERQLLDLLKCYPKSSLILSPIGAQGFVLGRGNLQLSPEVVRRVGIKNLIIVATPAKMARTPVLRFDTGDGALDAELVAAVYLPVVIGYRARRLVKVSV
;
A
#
# COMPACT_ATOMS: atom_id res chain seq x y z
N ASP A 1 2.38 18.80 -0.17
CA ASP A 1 2.82 17.50 -0.72
C ASP A 1 4.26 17.53 -1.16
N LEU A 2 4.89 16.37 -1.05
CA LEU A 2 6.19 16.11 -1.66
C LEU A 2 5.95 15.42 -3.00
N ASN A 3 6.76 15.76 -3.99
CA ASN A 3 6.81 14.98 -5.22
C ASN A 3 7.66 13.70 -5.03
N GLU A 4 7.65 12.83 -6.04
CA GLU A 4 8.44 11.60 -6.07
C GLU A 4 9.92 11.84 -5.74
N ARG A 5 10.55 12.82 -6.40
CA ARG A 5 11.99 13.11 -6.21
C ARG A 5 12.31 13.46 -4.76
N GLN A 6 11.49 14.30 -4.14
CA GLN A 6 11.64 14.70 -2.74
C GLN A 6 11.46 13.51 -1.79
N LEU A 7 10.51 12.60 -2.08
CA LEU A 7 10.35 11.37 -1.31
C LEU A 7 11.57 10.47 -1.46
N LEU A 8 12.08 10.27 -2.67
CA LEU A 8 13.27 9.46 -2.92
C LEU A 8 14.51 10.03 -2.22
N ASP A 9 14.68 11.35 -2.21
CA ASP A 9 15.79 12.00 -1.52
C ASP A 9 15.68 11.83 0.00
N LEU A 10 14.48 11.90 0.58
CA LEU A 10 14.27 11.58 1.99
C LEU A 10 14.56 10.10 2.30
N LEU A 11 14.13 9.18 1.43
CA LEU A 11 14.39 7.74 1.60
C LEU A 11 15.88 7.38 1.46
N LYS A 12 16.70 8.23 0.83
CA LYS A 12 18.16 8.11 0.87
C LYS A 12 18.72 8.46 2.25
N CYS A 13 18.27 9.57 2.83
CA CYS A 13 18.71 10.02 4.16
C CYS A 13 18.15 9.13 5.29
N TYR A 14 16.95 8.59 5.11
CA TYR A 14 16.22 7.79 6.09
C TYR A 14 15.86 6.41 5.51
N PRO A 15 16.82 5.47 5.44
CA PRO A 15 16.62 4.18 4.78
C PRO A 15 15.68 3.24 5.54
N LYS A 16 15.41 3.49 6.83
CA LYS A 16 14.43 2.76 7.63
C LYS A 16 13.11 3.51 7.64
N SER A 17 12.26 3.19 6.69
CA SER A 17 10.98 3.86 6.47
C SER A 17 9.83 2.85 6.37
N SER A 18 8.62 3.29 6.72
CA SER A 18 7.40 2.51 6.49
C SER A 18 6.38 3.38 5.77
N LEU A 19 5.59 2.74 4.90
CA LEU A 19 4.54 3.40 4.14
C LEU A 19 3.19 2.97 4.70
N ILE A 20 2.48 3.91 5.33
CA ILE A 20 1.17 3.66 5.93
C ILE A 20 0.09 4.15 4.97
N LEU A 21 -0.73 3.24 4.46
CA LEU A 21 -1.74 3.53 3.45
C LEU A 21 -3.13 3.09 3.90
N SER A 22 -4.15 3.80 3.45
CA SER A 22 -5.53 3.35 3.57
C SER A 22 -6.12 3.05 2.20
N PRO A 23 -6.94 2.00 2.05
CA PRO A 23 -7.64 1.73 0.79
C PRO A 23 -8.46 2.95 0.33
N ILE A 24 -8.55 3.19 -0.96
CA ILE A 24 -9.26 4.31 -1.58
C ILE A 24 -10.67 3.86 -1.94
N GLY A 25 -11.67 4.61 -1.47
CA GLY A 25 -13.09 4.30 -1.70
C GLY A 25 -13.52 2.93 -1.16
N ALA A 26 -14.64 2.42 -1.68
CA ALA A 26 -15.14 1.08 -1.36
C ALA A 26 -14.48 -0.02 -2.24
N GLN A 27 -13.84 0.37 -3.34
CA GLN A 27 -13.30 -0.56 -4.37
C GLN A 27 -12.05 -1.32 -3.91
N GLY A 28 -11.32 -0.77 -2.93
CA GLY A 28 -10.20 -1.45 -2.28
C GLY A 28 -8.82 -1.21 -2.85
N PHE A 29 -8.65 -0.22 -3.74
CA PHE A 29 -7.32 0.17 -4.23
C PHE A 29 -6.48 0.76 -3.10
N VAL A 30 -5.34 0.15 -2.79
CA VAL A 30 -4.37 0.66 -1.81
C VAL A 30 -3.34 1.55 -2.49
N LEU A 31 -2.89 1.15 -3.68
CA LEU A 31 -2.07 1.93 -4.61
C LEU A 31 -2.75 1.89 -5.98
N GLY A 32 -2.80 3.04 -6.64
CA GLY A 32 -3.36 3.17 -7.99
C GLY A 32 -2.51 4.10 -8.85
N ARG A 33 -2.61 3.96 -10.17
CA ARG A 33 -1.78 4.68 -11.17
C ARG A 33 -1.78 6.21 -11.04
N GLY A 34 -2.82 6.79 -10.45
CA GLY A 34 -2.96 8.23 -10.31
C GLY A 34 -2.07 8.87 -9.24
N ASN A 35 -1.47 8.08 -8.33
CA ASN A 35 -0.61 8.62 -7.27
C ASN A 35 0.85 8.66 -7.71
N LEU A 36 1.22 9.68 -8.48
CA LEU A 36 2.57 9.87 -9.00
C LEU A 36 3.63 10.10 -7.91
N GLN A 37 3.25 10.43 -6.67
CA GLN A 37 4.20 10.57 -5.56
C GLN A 37 4.68 9.21 -5.05
N LEU A 38 3.81 8.19 -5.09
CA LEU A 38 4.10 6.82 -4.68
C LEU A 38 4.38 5.94 -5.89
N SER A 39 5.38 6.35 -6.67
CA SER A 39 5.83 5.60 -7.83
C SER A 39 6.33 4.20 -7.44
N PRO A 40 6.44 3.27 -8.41
CA PRO A 40 7.03 1.95 -8.17
C PRO A 40 8.40 2.03 -7.50
N GLU A 41 9.23 3.01 -7.86
CA GLU A 41 10.56 3.16 -7.28
C GLU A 41 10.51 3.57 -5.79
N VAL A 42 9.59 4.47 -5.43
CA VAL A 42 9.35 4.83 -4.01
C VAL A 42 8.89 3.61 -3.21
N VAL A 43 7.93 2.84 -3.74
CA VAL A 43 7.40 1.64 -3.08
C VAL A 43 8.49 0.58 -2.92
N ARG A 44 9.31 0.34 -3.94
CA ARG A 44 10.45 -0.59 -3.89
C ARG A 44 11.51 -0.14 -2.89
N ARG A 45 11.81 1.15 -2.81
CA ARG A 45 12.78 1.72 -1.87
C ARG A 45 12.35 1.56 -0.41
N VAL A 46 11.05 1.70 -0.13
CA VAL A 46 10.46 1.41 1.19
C VAL A 46 10.44 -0.10 1.44
N GLY A 47 10.11 -0.88 0.41
CA GLY A 47 9.99 -2.33 0.44
C GLY A 47 8.58 -2.79 0.86
N ILE A 48 8.07 -3.82 0.16
CA ILE A 48 6.70 -4.33 0.35
C ILE A 48 6.43 -4.77 1.80
N LYS A 49 7.44 -5.34 2.48
CA LYS A 49 7.33 -5.77 3.88
C LYS A 49 7.08 -4.62 4.86
N ASN A 50 7.39 -3.39 4.47
CA ASN A 50 7.21 -2.18 5.27
C ASN A 50 5.95 -1.39 4.88
N LEU A 51 5.09 -1.98 4.06
CA LEU A 51 3.81 -1.42 3.66
C LEU A 51 2.74 -1.82 4.69
N ILE A 52 2.19 -0.83 5.40
CA ILE A 52 1.23 -1.03 6.47
C ILE A 52 -0.12 -0.50 6.01
N ILE A 53 -1.10 -1.39 5.90
CA ILE A 53 -2.44 -1.00 5.46
C ILE A 53 -3.31 -0.76 6.69
N VAL A 54 -3.97 0.39 6.73
CA VAL A 54 -4.86 0.82 7.82
C VAL A 54 -6.26 1.10 7.26
N ALA A 55 -7.29 0.65 7.96
CA ALA A 55 -8.67 0.95 7.58
C ALA A 55 -9.58 0.86 8.80
N THR A 56 -10.65 1.65 8.85
CA THR A 56 -11.65 1.48 9.92
C THR A 56 -12.44 0.18 9.71
N PRO A 57 -13.04 -0.40 10.76
CA PRO A 57 -13.91 -1.57 10.62
C PRO A 57 -15.08 -1.32 9.64
N ALA A 58 -15.65 -0.11 9.67
CA ALA A 58 -16.71 0.30 8.74
C ALA A 58 -16.26 0.31 7.27
N LYS A 59 -15.02 0.74 7.00
CA LYS A 59 -14.43 0.70 5.65
C LYS A 59 -14.17 -0.73 5.21
N MET A 60 -13.65 -1.57 6.11
CA MET A 60 -13.41 -3.00 5.84
C MET A 60 -14.68 -3.83 5.63
N ALA A 61 -15.84 -3.36 6.12
CA ALA A 61 -17.12 -4.00 5.82
C ALA A 61 -17.54 -3.81 4.34
N ARG A 62 -17.06 -2.73 3.70
CA ARG A 62 -17.40 -2.38 2.30
C ARG A 62 -16.26 -2.69 1.32
N THR A 63 -15.09 -3.05 1.82
CA THR A 63 -13.88 -3.33 1.03
C THR A 63 -13.42 -4.76 1.30
N PRO A 64 -13.99 -5.76 0.61
CA PRO A 64 -13.69 -7.17 0.85
C PRO A 64 -12.34 -7.61 0.30
N VAL A 65 -11.77 -6.85 -0.64
CA VAL A 65 -10.50 -7.14 -1.32
C VAL A 65 -9.62 -5.90 -1.36
N LEU A 66 -8.31 -6.11 -1.38
CA LEU A 66 -7.30 -5.10 -1.64
C LEU A 66 -6.84 -5.20 -3.09
N ARG A 67 -6.66 -4.06 -3.73
CA ARG A 67 -6.20 -3.94 -5.12
C ARG A 67 -4.95 -3.08 -5.19
N PHE A 68 -4.06 -3.42 -6.11
CA PHE A 68 -2.86 -2.67 -6.40
C PHE A 68 -2.75 -2.48 -7.90
N ASP A 69 -2.51 -1.26 -8.32
CA ASP A 69 -2.19 -0.92 -9.70
C ASP A 69 -1.12 0.16 -9.66
N THR A 70 0.13 -0.27 -9.55
CA THR A 70 1.29 0.63 -9.44
C THR A 70 1.77 1.12 -10.80
N GLY A 71 1.29 0.52 -11.89
CA GLY A 71 1.79 0.76 -13.24
C GLY A 71 3.07 -0.02 -13.57
N ASP A 72 3.64 -0.76 -12.62
CA ASP A 72 4.74 -1.71 -12.80
C ASP A 72 4.21 -3.13 -12.56
N GLY A 73 4.10 -3.90 -13.64
CA GLY A 73 3.53 -5.25 -13.58
C GLY A 73 4.33 -6.25 -12.74
N ALA A 74 5.64 -6.04 -12.57
CA ALA A 74 6.45 -6.89 -11.69
C ALA A 74 6.16 -6.56 -10.23
N LEU A 75 6.05 -5.27 -9.88
CA LEU A 75 5.68 -4.84 -8.53
C LEU A 75 4.27 -5.29 -8.16
N ASP A 76 3.32 -5.16 -9.09
CA ASP A 76 1.95 -5.62 -8.89
C ASP A 76 1.90 -7.15 -8.66
N ALA A 77 2.67 -7.92 -9.43
CA ALA A 77 2.78 -9.36 -9.24
C ALA A 77 3.38 -9.72 -7.85
N GLU A 78 4.42 -9.00 -7.41
CA GLU A 78 5.00 -9.18 -6.08
C GLU A 78 4.00 -8.89 -4.95
N LEU A 79 3.19 -7.84 -5.09
CA LEU A 79 2.16 -7.46 -4.11
C LEU A 79 1.02 -8.49 -4.04
N VAL A 80 0.61 -9.04 -5.19
CA VAL A 80 -0.48 -10.03 -5.27
C VAL A 80 -0.02 -11.43 -4.84
N ALA A 81 1.28 -11.74 -4.93
CA ALA A 81 1.83 -13.04 -4.54
C ALA A 81 1.55 -13.45 -3.09
N ALA A 82 1.33 -12.49 -2.18
CA ALA A 82 0.98 -12.76 -0.79
C ALA A 82 -0.41 -13.38 -0.61
N VAL A 83 -1.31 -13.28 -1.60
CA VAL A 83 -2.73 -13.69 -1.62
C VAL A 83 -3.61 -12.99 -0.56
N TYR A 84 -3.10 -12.77 0.65
CA TYR A 84 -3.72 -12.03 1.73
C TYR A 84 -2.72 -11.07 2.35
N LEU A 85 -3.17 -9.86 2.70
CA LEU A 85 -2.37 -8.90 3.47
C LEU A 85 -3.04 -8.54 4.79
N PRO A 86 -2.28 -8.34 5.87
CA PRO A 86 -2.81 -7.86 7.13
C PRO A 86 -3.18 -6.38 7.04
N VAL A 87 -4.42 -6.06 7.40
CA VAL A 87 -4.91 -4.70 7.57
C VAL A 87 -5.11 -4.40 9.04
N VAL A 88 -4.52 -3.32 9.54
CA VAL A 88 -4.75 -2.82 10.89
C VAL A 88 -6.11 -2.14 10.92
N ILE A 89 -7.01 -2.67 11.77
CA ILE A 89 -8.40 -2.21 11.86
C ILE A 89 -8.75 -1.53 13.18
N GLY A 90 -7.81 -1.50 14.13
CA GLY A 90 -8.00 -0.91 15.44
C GLY A 90 -6.82 -1.22 16.37
N TYR A 91 -6.95 -0.85 17.64
CA TYR A 91 -5.94 -1.11 18.65
C TYR A 91 -5.74 -2.62 18.82
N ARG A 92 -4.51 -3.10 18.56
CA ARG A 92 -4.14 -4.52 18.60
C ARG A 92 -5.03 -5.43 17.74
N ALA A 93 -5.72 -4.88 16.75
CA ALA A 93 -6.64 -5.61 15.89
C ALA A 93 -6.18 -5.57 14.43
N ARG A 94 -6.05 -6.76 13.82
CA ARG A 94 -5.69 -6.94 12.41
C ARG A 94 -6.65 -7.91 11.74
N ARG A 95 -6.93 -7.71 10.46
CA ARG A 95 -7.70 -8.62 9.61
C ARG A 95 -6.89 -9.00 8.39
N LEU A 96 -6.85 -10.28 8.04
CA LEU A 96 -6.32 -10.72 6.75
C LEU A 96 -7.35 -10.43 5.67
N VAL A 97 -6.91 -9.73 4.62
CA VAL A 97 -7.78 -9.32 3.52
C VAL A 97 -7.19 -9.84 2.22
N LYS A 98 -8.03 -10.45 1.40
CA LYS A 98 -7.62 -11.02 0.12
C LYS A 98 -7.11 -9.92 -0.80
N VAL A 99 -6.01 -10.18 -1.50
CA VAL A 99 -5.48 -9.32 -2.55
C VAL A 99 -6.00 -9.83 -3.89
N SER A 100 -6.41 -8.90 -4.75
CA SER A 100 -6.81 -9.15 -6.14
C SER A 100 -6.05 -8.21 -7.05
N VAL A 101 -5.74 -8.71 -8.25
CA VAL A 101 -5.47 -7.88 -9.43
C VAL A 101 -6.74 -7.10 -9.77
#